data_AF-A0A259CAC4-F1
#
_entry.id   AF-A0A259CAC4-F1
#
_cell.length_a   1.000
_cell.length_b   1.000
_cell.length_c   1.000
_cell.angle_alpha   90.00
_cell.angle_beta   90.00
_cell.angle_gamma   90.00
#
_symmetry.space_group_name_H-M   'P 1'
#
loop_
_entity.id
_entity.type
_entity.pdbx_description
1 polymer ?
#
loop_
_entity_poly.entity_id
_entity_poly.type
_entity_poly.pdbx_seq_one_letter_code
_entity_poly.pdbx_strand_id
1 'polypeptide(L)' 'VKAFEAAERSSTSALDSSKLGFQVGTLINIDVLIALDTVITTRSQLQQARYNTILNAIKLKAHAAALSDEDLIAINTLLR' A
#
# COMPACT_ATOMS: atom_id res chain seq x y z
N VAL A 1 -7.52 -2.34 -3.17
CA VAL A 1 -6.94 -1.95 -1.86
C VAL A 1 -6.77 -3.14 -0.93
N LYS A 2 -7.83 -3.86 -0.54
CA LYS A 2 -7.75 -5.03 0.38
C LYS A 2 -6.68 -6.07 0.02
N ALA A 3 -6.52 -6.40 -1.26
CA ALA A 3 -5.48 -7.31 -1.73
C ALA A 3 -4.06 -6.79 -1.42
N PHE A 4 -3.79 -5.50 -1.66
CA PHE A 4 -2.50 -4.88 -1.35
C PHE A 4 -2.26 -4.74 0.16
N GLU A 5 -3.31 -4.55 0.97
CA GLU A 5 -3.19 -4.56 2.44
C GLU A 5 -2.85 -5.95 2.97
N ALA A 6 -3.46 -6.99 2.39
CA ALA A 6 -3.08 -8.37 2.71
C ALA A 6 -1.64 -8.67 2.25
N ALA A 7 -1.25 -8.20 1.07
CA ALA A 7 0.11 -8.34 0.56
C ALA A 7 1.13 -7.62 1.45
N GLU A 8 0.84 -6.42 1.96
CA GLU A 8 1.72 -5.69 2.87
C GLU A 8 1.95 -6.46 4.18
N ARG A 9 0.88 -7.02 4.77
CA ARG A 9 1.01 -7.85 5.96
C ARG A 9 1.85 -9.09 5.69
N SER A 10 1.62 -9.75 4.56
CA SER A 10 2.36 -10.94 4.15
C SER A 10 3.85 -10.63 3.93
N SER A 11 4.17 -9.58 3.17
CA SER A 11 5.57 -9.19 2.90
C SER A 11 6.30 -8.73 4.16
N THR A 12 5.61 -8.05 5.08
CA THR A 12 6.19 -7.68 6.38
C THR A 12 6.53 -8.92 7.22
N SER A 13 5.61 -9.89 7.30
CA SER A 13 5.86 -11.15 7.99
C SER A 13 7.01 -11.94 7.36
N ALA A 14 7.14 -11.90 6.03
CA ALA A 14 8.24 -12.53 5.30
C ALA A 14 9.58 -11.84 5.63
N LEU A 15 9.62 -10.50 5.66
CA LEU A 15 10.82 -9.75 6.05
C LEU A 15 11.26 -10.10 7.48
N ASP A 16 10.32 -10.19 8.41
CA ASP A 16 10.64 -10.53 9.81
C ASP A 16 11.19 -11.96 9.92
N SER A 17 10.63 -12.90 9.15
CA SER A 17 11.13 -14.27 9.04
C SER A 17 12.53 -14.31 8.43
N SER A 18 12.77 -13.53 7.37
CA SER A 18 14.08 -13.44 6.71
C SER A 18 15.14 -12.86 7.66
N LYS A 19 14.80 -11.83 8.44
CA LYS A 19 15.69 -11.27 9.47
C LYS A 19 16.04 -12.29 10.54
N LEU A 20 15.06 -13.06 11.01
CA LEU A 20 15.31 -14.11 11.98
C LEU A 20 16.23 -15.19 11.39
N GLY A 21 15.95 -15.65 10.16
CA GLY A 21 16.79 -16.63 9.47
C GLY A 21 18.23 -16.14 9.26
N PHE A 22 18.41 -14.86 8.96
CA PHE A 22 19.74 -14.25 8.89
C PHE A 22 20.45 -14.24 10.26
N GLN A 23 19.75 -13.91 11.34
CA GLN A 23 20.32 -13.90 12.70
C GLN A 23 20.76 -15.29 13.17
N VAL A 24 20.04 -16.34 12.78
CA VAL A 24 20.39 -17.74 13.11
C VAL A 24 21.27 -18.41 12.05
N GLY A 25 21.66 -17.68 11.00
CA GLY A 25 22.57 -18.16 9.95
C GLY A 25 21.95 -19.11 8.92
N THR A 26 20.63 -19.23 8.85
CA THR A 26 19.94 -20.04 7.82
C THR A 26 19.71 -19.28 6.52
N LEU A 27 19.83 -17.96 6.53
CA LEU A 27 19.71 -17.08 5.35
C LEU A 27 20.89 -16.10 5.29
N ILE A 28 21.10 -15.50 4.12
CA ILE A 28 22.14 -14.49 3.90
C ILE A 28 21.55 -13.07 3.81
N ASN A 29 22.42 -12.07 3.84
CA ASN A 29 22.01 -10.66 3.81
C ASN A 29 21.14 -10.32 2.58
N ILE A 30 21.45 -10.92 1.42
CA ILE A 30 20.71 -10.73 0.17
C ILE A 30 19.22 -11.13 0.33
N ASP A 31 18.92 -12.20 1.06
CA ASP A 31 17.53 -12.64 1.26
C ASP A 31 16.72 -11.61 2.07
N VAL A 32 17.37 -10.97 3.06
CA VAL A 32 16.77 -9.89 3.83
C VAL A 32 16.52 -8.67 2.95
N LEU A 33 17.48 -8.32 2.08
CA LEU A 33 17.34 -7.19 1.16
C LEU A 33 16.21 -7.40 0.15
N ILE A 34 16.06 -8.61 -0.41
CA ILE A 34 14.96 -8.97 -1.32
C ILE A 34 13.61 -8.87 -0.61
N ALA A 35 13.51 -9.38 0.62
CA ALA A 35 12.28 -9.29 1.40
C ALA A 35 11.93 -7.82 1.73
N LEU A 36 12.94 -6.99 2.03
CA LEU A 36 12.75 -5.56 2.27
C LEU A 36 12.27 -4.82 1.02
N ASP A 37 12.89 -5.09 -0.13
CA ASP A 37 12.47 -4.54 -1.43
C ASP A 37 11.00 -4.88 -1.72
N THR A 38 10.60 -6.13 -1.44
CA THR A 38 9.21 -6.58 -1.58
C THR A 38 8.26 -5.78 -0.70
N VAL A 39 8.60 -5.52 0.57
CA VAL A 39 7.79 -4.69 1.48
C VAL A 39 7.63 -3.27 0.94
N ILE A 40 8.73 -2.65 0.48
CA ILE A 40 8.72 -1.27 -0.03
C ILE A 40 7.87 -1.18 -1.31
N THR A 41 8.07 -2.10 -2.25
CA THR A 41 7.29 -2.16 -3.49
C THR A 41 5.80 -2.36 -3.22
N THR A 42 5.46 -3.28 -2.30
CA THR A 42 4.06 -3.54 -1.93
C THR A 42 3.41 -2.32 -1.29
N ARG A 43 4.13 -1.60 -0.42
CA ARG A 43 3.65 -0.35 0.19
C ARG A 43 3.39 0.72 -0.85
N SER A 44 4.30 0.90 -1.80
CA SER A 44 4.13 1.85 -2.90
C SER A 44 2.87 1.54 -3.71
N GLN A 45 2.66 0.27 -4.08
CA GLN A 45 1.45 -0.19 -4.77
C GLN A 45 0.18 0.03 -3.95
N LEU A 46 0.22 -0.20 -2.64
CA LEU A 46 -0.92 0.06 -1.75
C LEU A 46 -1.30 1.55 -1.76
N GLN A 47 -0.31 2.45 -1.64
CA GLN A 47 -0.59 3.89 -1.68
C GLN A 47 -1.18 4.31 -3.03
N GLN A 48 -0.59 3.85 -4.14
CA GLN A 48 -1.12 4.13 -5.47
C GLN A 48 -2.55 3.61 -5.63
N ALA A 49 -2.86 2.41 -5.13
CA ALA A 49 -4.21 1.87 -5.15
C ALA A 49 -5.21 2.70 -4.33
N ARG A 50 -4.79 3.26 -3.18
CA ARG A 50 -5.61 4.18 -2.37
C ARG A 50 -5.92 5.47 -3.13
N TYR A 51 -4.90 6.11 -3.68
CA TYR A 51 -5.08 7.32 -4.51
C TYR A 51 -5.99 7.07 -5.72
N ASN A 52 -5.78 5.97 -6.43
CA ASN A 52 -6.61 5.60 -7.58
C ASN A 52 -8.08 5.36 -7.17
N THR A 53 -8.32 4.79 -5.98
CA THR A 53 -9.69 4.57 -5.47
C THR A 53 -10.40 5.90 -5.23
N ILE A 54 -9.72 6.85 -4.59
CA ILE A 54 -10.24 8.21 -4.34
C ILE A 54 -10.52 8.93 -5.67
N LEU A 55 -9.55 8.92 -6.58
CA LEU A 55 -9.68 9.57 -7.88
C LEU A 55 -10.85 8.99 -8.69
N ASN A 56 -11.02 7.67 -8.68
CA ASN A 56 -12.13 7.01 -9.38
C ASN A 56 -13.49 7.38 -8.75
N ALA A 57 -13.56 7.54 -7.43
CA ALA A 57 -14.77 8.01 -6.76
C ALA A 57 -15.14 9.45 -7.18
N ILE A 58 -14.16 10.35 -7.27
CA ILE A 58 -14.37 11.73 -7.78
C ILE A 58 -14.86 11.70 -9.22
N LYS A 59 -14.17 10.96 -10.10
CA LYS A 59 -14.56 10.84 -11.51
C LYS A 59 -15.98 10.31 -11.65
N LEU A 60 -16.36 9.30 -10.86
CA LEU A 60 -17.72 8.75 -10.87
C LEU A 60 -18.77 9.82 -10.51
N LYS A 61 -18.52 10.62 -9.45
CA LYS A 61 -19.42 11.73 -9.08
C LYS A 61 -19.48 12.84 -10.14
N ALA A 62 -18.35 13.17 -10.76
CA ALA A 62 -18.27 14.16 -11.83
C ALA A 62 -19.09 13.73 -13.06
N HIS A 63 -18.98 12.47 -13.47
CA HIS A 63 -19.76 11.92 -14.59
C HIS A 63 -21.27 11.86 -14.29
N ALA A 64 -21.65 11.72 -13.01
CA ALA A 64 -23.03 11.76 -12.56
C ALA A 64 -23.56 13.20 -12.35
N ALA A 65 -22.78 14.24 -12.68
CA ALA A 65 -23.10 15.65 -12.40
C ALA A 65 -23.43 15.94 -10.91
N ALA A 66 -22.93 15.10 -10.00
CA ALA A 66 -23.21 15.15 -8.57
C ALA A 66 -21.98 15.51 -7.73
N LEU A 67 -20.90 15.99 -8.38
CA LEU A 67 -19.69 16.43 -7.70
C LEU A 67 -19.93 17.81 -7.07
N SER A 68 -19.78 17.90 -5.75
CA SER A 68 -19.93 19.13 -4.96
C SER A 68 -18.61 19.55 -4.30
N ASP A 69 -18.52 20.81 -3.87
CA ASP A 69 -17.35 21.31 -3.12
C ASP A 69 -17.16 20.57 -1.78
N GLU A 70 -18.25 20.14 -1.14
CA GLU A 70 -18.22 19.32 0.08
C GLU A 70 -17.53 17.97 -0.14
N ASP A 71 -17.71 17.35 -1.31
CA ASP A 71 -17.02 16.10 -1.66
C ASP A 71 -15.50 16.29 -1.77
N LEU A 72 -15.06 17.43 -2.31
CA LEU A 72 -13.65 17.76 -2.43
C LEU A 72 -13.02 18.05 -1.06
N ILE A 73 -13.75 18.76 -0.19
CA ILE A 73 -13.31 19.03 1.20
C ILE A 73 -13.17 17.73 1.99
N ALA A 74 -14.15 16.83 1.89
CA ALA A 74 -14.14 15.54 2.58
C ALA A 74 -13.00 14.62 2.11
N ILE A 75 -12.55 14.74 0.86
CA ILE A 75 -11.40 14.00 0.34
C ILE A 75 -10.09 14.64 0.79
N ASN A 76 -10.02 15.97 0.79
CA ASN A 76 -8.83 16.69 1.24
C ASN A 76 -8.50 16.41 2.72
N THR A 77 -9.51 16.17 3.56
CA THR A 77 -9.30 15.74 4.96
C THR A 77 -8.80 14.30 5.10
N LEU A 78 -9.04 13.43 4.12
CA LEU A 78 -8.53 12.05 4.10
C LEU A 78 -7.08 11.95 3.62
N LEU A 79 -6.54 13.01 3.00
CA LEU A 79 -5.19 13.07 2.43
C LEU A 79 -4.19 13.82 3.32
N ARG A 80 -4.64 14.37 4.44
CA ARG A 80 -3.86 15.23 5.34
C ARG A 80 -3.25 14.48 6.51
#